data_AF-A0A2S6IC95-F1
#
_entry.id   AF-A0A2S6IC95-F1
#
_cell.length_a   1.000
_cell.length_b   1.000
_cell.length_c   1.000
_cell.angle_alpha   90.00
_cell.angle_beta   90.00
_cell.angle_gamma   90.00
#
_symmetry.space_group_name_H-M   'P 1'
#
loop_
_entity.id
_entity.type
_entity.pdbx_description
1 polymer ?
#
loop_
_entity_poly.entity_id
_entity_poly.type
_entity_poly.pdbx_seq_one_letter_code
_entity_poly.pdbx_strand_id
1 'polypeptide(L)'
;MNISGASTTNAAWGVSATSSTSRASASSADGGDDTLARLKESDWQLIEHATGWTRPADFDPRHPDGPVPLLAGTIAMSRGTDQLGTNQEITGAWLKAQAMRYQQAAIADHPFSGAVMERALAYLDSKGRGTDLNL
;
A
#
# COMPACT_ATOMS: atom_id res chain seq x y z
N MET A 1 53.65 -38.46 -22.04
CA MET A 1 53.30 -37.17 -22.66
C MET A 1 52.30 -36.50 -21.73
N ASN A 2 52.79 -35.84 -20.71
CA ASN A 2 53.19 -34.43 -20.61
C ASN A 2 51.98 -33.49 -20.43
N ILE A 3 51.84 -33.13 -19.15
CA ILE A 3 51.05 -32.08 -18.53
C ILE A 3 51.46 -30.69 -19.06
N SER A 4 50.50 -29.80 -19.28
CA SER A 4 50.72 -28.35 -19.42
C SER A 4 49.51 -27.69 -18.73
N GLY A 5 49.61 -27.02 -17.58
CA GLY A 5 50.63 -26.05 -17.17
C GLY A 5 50.21 -24.69 -17.73
N ALA A 6 49.29 -23.94 -17.08
CA ALA A 6 49.53 -23.05 -15.94
C ALA A 6 50.63 -22.01 -16.28
N SER A 7 50.27 -20.78 -16.64
CA SER A 7 50.20 -19.57 -15.77
C SER A 7 50.94 -18.47 -16.58
N THR A 8 50.75 -17.16 -16.49
CA THR A 8 50.40 -16.24 -15.40
C THR A 8 50.13 -14.88 -16.11
N THR A 9 49.43 -13.90 -15.54
CA THR A 9 50.10 -12.90 -14.68
C THR A 9 49.05 -12.06 -13.94
N ASN A 10 49.24 -12.00 -12.63
CA ASN A 10 48.54 -11.21 -11.62
C ASN A 10 48.82 -9.70 -11.75
N ALA A 11 47.87 -8.87 -11.29
CA ALA A 11 48.13 -7.85 -10.25
C ALA A 11 46.80 -7.21 -9.80
N ALA A 12 46.53 -7.24 -8.49
CA ALA A 12 46.27 -6.06 -7.65
C ALA A 12 45.68 -6.47 -6.29
N TRP A 13 46.19 -5.83 -5.24
CA TRP A 13 45.97 -6.09 -3.82
C TRP A 13 44.61 -5.61 -3.28
N GLY A 14 44.13 -6.32 -2.26
CA GLY A 14 43.54 -5.75 -1.04
C GLY A 14 42.07 -5.29 -1.08
N VAL A 15 41.17 -6.03 -0.43
CA VAL A 15 40.59 -5.72 0.89
C VAL A 15 39.58 -6.81 1.29
N SER A 16 39.61 -7.21 2.55
CA SER A 16 38.54 -7.99 3.19
C SER A 16 37.28 -7.14 3.31
N ALA A 17 36.15 -7.62 2.78
CA ALA A 17 34.83 -7.25 3.26
C ALA A 17 33.84 -8.37 2.91
N THR A 18 33.36 -9.06 3.93
CA THR A 18 32.02 -9.66 3.95
C THR A 18 31.03 -8.70 3.30
N SER A 19 30.39 -9.11 2.23
CA SER A 19 29.20 -8.43 1.71
C SER A 19 28.35 -9.46 0.99
N SER A 20 27.47 -10.07 1.79
CA SER A 20 26.20 -10.65 1.37
C SER A 20 25.56 -9.70 0.36
N THR A 21 25.82 -9.89 -0.92
CA THR A 21 25.11 -9.17 -1.97
C THR A 21 24.01 -10.08 -2.44
N SER A 22 22.95 -10.05 -1.64
CA SER A 22 21.58 -10.26 -2.07
C SER A 22 21.43 -9.69 -3.48
N ARG A 23 21.51 -10.55 -4.49
CA ARG A 23 21.09 -10.16 -5.83
C ARG A 23 19.58 -10.22 -5.78
N ALA A 24 19.05 -9.05 -5.41
CA ALA A 24 17.65 -8.73 -5.28
C ALA A 24 16.84 -9.48 -6.32
N SER A 25 15.97 -10.33 -5.77
CA SER A 25 14.68 -10.75 -6.27
C SER A 25 14.47 -10.47 -7.74
N ALA A 26 14.47 -11.56 -8.52
CA ALA A 26 13.61 -11.64 -9.68
C ALA A 26 12.26 -11.03 -9.28
N SER A 27 11.99 -9.82 -9.77
CA SER A 27 10.68 -9.18 -9.71
C SER A 27 9.79 -9.90 -10.71
N SER A 28 9.59 -11.19 -10.46
CA SER A 28 8.43 -11.91 -10.96
C SER A 28 7.23 -11.21 -10.36
N ALA A 29 6.21 -11.00 -11.19
CA ALA A 29 4.97 -10.34 -10.86
C ALA A 29 4.12 -11.18 -9.87
N ASP A 30 4.64 -11.35 -8.64
CA ASP A 30 3.96 -11.77 -7.41
C ASP A 30 3.54 -10.54 -6.58
N GLY A 31 3.52 -9.36 -7.20
CA GLY A 31 3.17 -8.08 -6.57
C GLY A 31 1.67 -7.83 -6.42
N GLY A 32 0.85 -8.88 -6.47
CA GLY A 32 -0.61 -8.81 -6.47
C GLY A 32 -1.28 -8.93 -5.10
N ASP A 33 -0.66 -9.60 -4.12
CA ASP A 33 -1.42 -10.14 -2.98
C ASP A 33 -1.17 -9.43 -1.62
N ASP A 34 0.02 -8.88 -1.34
CA ASP A 34 0.25 -8.15 -0.07
C ASP A 34 -0.29 -6.70 -0.04
N THR A 35 -0.96 -6.23 -1.11
CA THR A 35 -1.36 -4.82 -1.17
C THR A 35 -2.35 -4.49 -0.05
N LEU A 36 -3.40 -5.29 0.13
CA LEU A 36 -4.36 -5.10 1.21
C LEU A 36 -3.77 -5.41 2.60
N ALA A 37 -2.71 -6.22 2.69
CA ALA A 37 -2.00 -6.49 3.94
C ALA A 37 -1.31 -5.23 4.52
N ARG A 38 -1.19 -4.15 3.73
CA ARG A 38 -0.71 -2.83 4.20
C ARG A 38 -1.77 -2.05 4.97
N LEU A 39 -3.03 -2.47 4.92
CA LEU A 39 -4.13 -1.81 5.62
C LEU A 39 -4.08 -2.13 7.13
N LYS A 40 -4.28 -1.08 7.93
CA LYS A 40 -4.43 -1.20 9.38
C LYS A 40 -5.87 -1.52 9.73
N GLU A 41 -6.07 -2.01 10.94
CA GLU A 41 -7.42 -2.27 11.45
C GLU A 41 -8.31 -1.01 11.45
N SER A 42 -7.73 0.17 11.71
CA SER A 42 -8.48 1.43 11.61
C SER A 42 -8.88 1.81 10.19
N ASP A 43 -8.12 1.36 9.17
CA ASP A 43 -8.49 1.54 7.76
C ASP A 43 -9.62 0.58 7.39
N TRP A 44 -9.54 -0.67 7.85
CA TRP A 44 -10.59 -1.64 7.63
C TRP A 44 -11.93 -1.22 8.25
N GLN A 45 -11.93 -0.74 9.49
CA GLN A 45 -13.15 -0.22 10.12
C GLN A 45 -13.75 0.96 9.34
N LEU A 46 -12.90 1.83 8.77
CA LEU A 46 -13.35 2.90 7.88
C LEU A 46 -14.00 2.32 6.62
N ILE A 47 -13.37 1.33 5.99
CA ILE A 47 -13.88 0.68 4.77
C ILE A 47 -15.22 0.01 5.03
N GLU A 48 -15.33 -0.77 6.10
CA GLU A 48 -16.55 -1.47 6.49
C GLU A 48 -17.69 -0.49 6.75
N HIS A 49 -17.41 0.63 7.44
CA HIS A 49 -18.41 1.66 7.69
C HIS A 49 -18.80 2.45 6.43
N ALA A 50 -17.82 2.83 5.60
CA ALA A 50 -18.04 3.64 4.41
C ALA A 50 -18.81 2.87 3.32
N THR A 51 -18.49 1.60 3.14
CA THR A 51 -19.02 0.77 2.05
C THR A 51 -20.19 -0.12 2.48
N GLY A 52 -20.36 -0.36 3.79
CA GLY A 52 -21.28 -1.35 4.32
C GLY A 52 -20.80 -2.79 4.12
N TRP A 53 -19.59 -2.98 3.58
CA TRP A 53 -18.97 -4.30 3.46
C TRP A 53 -18.63 -4.84 4.84
N THR A 54 -18.80 -6.14 5.02
CA THR A 54 -18.44 -6.84 6.26
C THR A 54 -17.34 -7.82 5.93
N ARG A 55 -16.23 -7.75 6.67
CA ARG A 55 -15.12 -8.67 6.50
C ARG A 55 -15.49 -10.06 7.03
N PRO A 56 -15.30 -11.14 6.24
CA PRO A 56 -15.52 -12.49 6.75
C PRO A 56 -14.54 -12.81 7.87
N ALA A 57 -14.92 -13.70 8.79
CA ALA A 57 -14.12 -14.04 9.97
C ALA A 57 -12.73 -14.59 9.59
N ASP A 58 -12.65 -15.35 8.51
CA ASP A 58 -11.43 -15.97 7.98
C ASP A 58 -10.79 -15.13 6.86
N PHE A 59 -11.08 -13.83 6.79
CA PHE A 59 -10.52 -12.96 5.75
C PHE A 59 -8.99 -12.85 5.88
N ASP A 60 -8.27 -13.33 4.87
CA ASP A 60 -6.85 -13.06 4.71
C ASP A 60 -6.65 -11.88 3.75
N PRO A 61 -6.11 -10.72 4.22
CA PRO A 61 -5.82 -9.60 3.33
C PRO A 61 -4.68 -9.91 2.34
N ARG A 62 -3.89 -10.96 2.56
CA ARG A 62 -2.91 -11.42 1.57
C ARG A 62 -3.59 -12.22 0.46
N HIS A 63 -4.61 -12.99 0.81
CA HIS A 63 -5.33 -13.86 -0.11
C HIS A 63 -6.84 -13.64 0.04
N PRO A 64 -7.38 -12.50 -0.43
CA PRO A 64 -8.78 -12.19 -0.23
C PRO A 64 -9.67 -13.13 -1.05
N ASP A 65 -10.32 -14.08 -0.37
CA ASP A 65 -11.35 -14.92 -0.97
C ASP A 65 -12.63 -14.10 -1.24
N GLY A 66 -12.64 -13.41 -2.38
CA GLY A 66 -13.83 -12.71 -2.89
C GLY A 66 -13.65 -11.21 -3.15
N PRO A 67 -14.72 -10.52 -3.55
CA PRO A 67 -14.66 -9.11 -3.93
C PRO A 67 -14.41 -8.22 -2.71
N VAL A 68 -13.30 -7.49 -2.74
CA VAL A 68 -12.97 -6.47 -1.75
C VAL A 68 -13.40 -5.10 -2.28
N PRO A 69 -13.89 -4.18 -1.43
CA PRO A 69 -14.28 -2.84 -1.88
C PRO A 69 -13.11 -2.10 -2.55
N LEU A 70 -13.40 -1.39 -3.64
CA LEU A 70 -12.44 -0.53 -4.37
C LEU A 70 -11.73 0.48 -3.44
N LEU A 71 -12.45 0.95 -2.41
CA LEU A 71 -11.90 1.83 -1.37
C LEU A 71 -10.70 1.21 -0.65
N ALA A 72 -10.75 -0.09 -0.34
CA ALA A 72 -9.66 -0.80 0.34
C ALA A 72 -8.39 -0.85 -0.52
N GLY A 73 -8.52 -1.25 -1.79
CA GLY A 73 -7.41 -1.27 -2.74
C GLY A 73 -6.79 0.12 -2.91
N THR A 74 -7.61 1.16 -2.93
CA THR A 74 -7.14 2.54 -3.12
C THR A 74 -6.36 3.08 -1.92
N ILE A 75 -6.83 2.80 -0.70
CA ILE A 75 -6.11 3.14 0.53
C ILE A 75 -4.80 2.35 0.60
N ALA A 76 -4.85 1.06 0.29
CA ALA A 76 -3.70 0.18 0.28
C ALA A 76 -2.59 0.64 -0.69
N MET A 77 -2.98 1.04 -1.90
CA MET A 77 -2.06 1.65 -2.89
C MET A 77 -1.48 2.97 -2.36
N SER A 78 -2.29 3.79 -1.71
CA SER A 78 -1.83 5.06 -1.13
C SER A 78 -0.80 4.86 0.00
N ARG A 79 -0.93 3.78 0.78
CA ARG A 79 0.09 3.37 1.76
C ARG A 79 1.35 2.82 1.10
N GLY A 80 1.20 2.04 0.03
CA GLY A 80 2.33 1.47 -0.71
C GLY A 80 3.13 2.48 -1.53
N THR A 81 2.59 3.67 -1.78
CA THR A 81 3.23 4.77 -2.52
C THR A 81 3.72 5.91 -1.62
N ASP A 82 3.73 5.70 -0.29
CA ASP A 82 4.10 6.69 0.73
C ASP A 82 3.28 7.99 0.71
N GLN A 83 2.15 8.03 -0.01
CA GLN A 83 1.20 9.15 0.02
C GLN A 83 0.39 9.21 1.33
N LEU A 84 0.34 8.09 2.04
CA LEU A 84 -0.19 7.96 3.38
C LEU A 84 0.88 7.23 4.19
N GLY A 85 1.56 7.94 5.09
CA GLY A 85 2.66 7.34 5.84
C GLY A 85 2.23 6.06 6.57
N THR A 86 3.14 5.09 6.70
CA THR A 86 2.84 3.75 7.27
C THR A 86 2.05 3.83 8.58
N ASN A 87 2.41 4.78 9.45
CA ASN A 87 1.75 4.97 10.75
C ASN A 87 0.67 6.07 10.74
N GLN A 88 0.52 6.81 9.65
CA GLN A 88 -0.45 7.91 9.55
C GLN A 88 -1.89 7.38 9.55
N GLU A 89 -2.73 8.01 10.36
CA GLU A 89 -4.18 7.76 10.36
C GLU A 89 -4.85 8.48 9.19
N ILE A 90 -5.88 7.86 8.62
CA ILE A 90 -6.71 8.50 7.59
C ILE A 90 -7.57 9.57 8.27
N THR A 91 -7.53 10.78 7.70
CA THR A 91 -8.34 11.92 8.15
C THR A 91 -9.32 12.34 7.06
N GLY A 92 -10.36 13.08 7.44
CA GLY A 92 -11.32 13.61 6.47
C GLY A 92 -10.65 14.57 5.48
N ALA A 93 -9.63 15.32 5.90
CA ALA A 93 -8.82 16.16 5.01
C ALA A 93 -8.09 15.33 3.95
N TRP A 94 -7.49 14.20 4.33
CA TRP A 94 -6.84 13.30 3.39
C TRP A 94 -7.84 12.71 2.38
N LEU A 95 -9.01 12.26 2.84
CA LEU A 95 -10.05 11.74 1.94
C LEU A 95 -10.53 12.80 0.93
N LYS A 96 -10.76 14.03 1.39
CA LYS A 96 -11.15 15.16 0.52
C LYS A 96 -10.07 15.46 -0.51
N ALA A 97 -8.79 15.47 -0.10
CA ALA A 97 -7.67 15.68 -1.01
C ALA A 97 -7.60 14.59 -2.09
N GLN A 98 -7.83 13.31 -1.73
CA GLN A 98 -7.90 12.24 -2.74
C GLN A 98 -9.10 12.42 -3.67
N ALA A 99 -10.29 12.70 -3.14
CA ALA A 99 -11.47 12.98 -3.96
C ALA A 99 -11.21 14.09 -4.99
N MET A 100 -10.57 15.18 -4.58
CA MET A 100 -10.17 16.26 -5.50
C MET A 100 -9.20 15.79 -6.59
N ARG A 101 -8.23 14.92 -6.27
CA ARG A 101 -7.29 14.38 -7.26
C ARG A 101 -7.99 13.51 -8.31
N TYR A 102 -8.94 12.67 -7.89
CA TYR A 102 -9.74 11.87 -8.83
C TYR A 102 -10.63 12.74 -9.72
N GLN A 103 -11.25 13.79 -9.16
CA GLN A 103 -12.01 14.77 -9.93
C GLN A 103 -11.14 15.51 -10.95
N GLN A 104 -9.94 15.96 -10.55
CA GLN A 104 -8.98 16.62 -11.46
C GLN A 104 -8.49 15.69 -12.58
N ALA A 105 -8.36 14.40 -12.28
CA ALA A 105 -8.02 13.38 -13.27
C ALA A 105 -9.20 12.99 -14.17
N ALA A 106 -10.37 13.62 -14.02
CA ALA A 106 -11.62 13.32 -14.72
C ALA A 106 -12.04 11.83 -14.60
N ILE A 107 -11.67 11.19 -13.48
CA ILE A 107 -12.09 9.81 -13.16
C ILE A 107 -13.46 9.91 -12.50
N ALA A 108 -14.51 9.61 -13.26
CA ALA A 108 -15.89 9.73 -12.79
C ALA A 108 -16.29 8.60 -11.80
N ASP A 109 -15.78 7.38 -12.00
CA ASP A 109 -16.05 6.23 -11.14
C ASP A 109 -14.88 6.03 -10.17
N HIS A 110 -15.03 6.54 -8.94
CA HIS A 110 -14.00 6.42 -7.91
C HIS A 110 -14.61 6.25 -6.51
N PRO A 111 -13.92 5.59 -5.57
CA PRO A 111 -14.49 5.19 -4.28
C PRO A 111 -14.65 6.37 -3.31
N PHE A 112 -14.11 7.54 -3.68
CA PHE A 112 -14.20 8.79 -2.91
C PHE A 112 -15.28 9.73 -3.46
N SER A 113 -16.32 9.19 -4.09
CA SER A 113 -17.47 9.94 -4.60
C SER A 113 -18.77 9.47 -3.94
N GLY A 114 -19.78 10.36 -3.92
CA GLY A 114 -21.13 10.05 -3.47
C GLY A 114 -21.23 9.53 -2.03
N ALA A 115 -22.19 8.63 -1.80
CA ALA A 115 -22.56 8.17 -0.47
C ALA A 115 -21.44 7.45 0.31
N VAL A 116 -20.51 6.79 -0.39
CA VAL A 116 -19.37 6.11 0.27
C VAL A 116 -18.45 7.14 0.93
N MET A 117 -18.19 8.26 0.24
CA MET A 117 -17.39 9.36 0.78
C MET A 117 -18.09 10.06 1.94
N GLU A 118 -19.40 10.30 1.85
CA GLU A 118 -20.17 10.91 2.94
C GLU A 118 -20.15 10.05 4.21
N ARG A 119 -20.34 8.73 4.07
CA ARG A 119 -20.24 7.79 5.21
C ARG A 119 -18.83 7.70 5.77
N ALA A 120 -17.82 7.69 4.90
CA ALA A 120 -16.41 7.71 5.32
C ALA A 120 -16.09 8.96 6.15
N LEU A 121 -16.55 10.14 5.69
CA LEU A 121 -16.37 11.39 6.41
C LEU A 121 -17.12 11.41 7.75
N ALA A 122 -18.37 10.95 7.78
CA ALA A 122 -19.15 10.84 9.02
C ALA A 122 -18.48 9.90 10.04
N TYR A 123 -17.91 8.77 9.58
CA TYR A 123 -17.13 7.88 10.44
C TYR A 123 -15.92 8.59 11.04
N LEU A 124 -15.15 9.28 10.21
CA LEU A 124 -13.97 9.98 10.68
C LEU A 124 -14.33 11.12 11.63
N ASP A 125 -15.42 11.84 11.38
CA ASP A 125 -15.96 12.87 12.27
C ASP A 125 -16.30 12.32 13.65
N SER A 126 -17.02 11.19 13.70
CA SER A 126 -17.35 10.49 14.96
C SER A 126 -16.13 10.04 15.76
N LYS A 127 -14.98 9.87 15.10
CA LYS A 127 -13.69 9.51 15.71
C LYS A 127 -12.81 10.73 16.03
N GLY A 128 -13.30 11.96 15.84
CA GLY A 128 -12.52 13.19 16.03
C GLY A 128 -11.49 13.46 14.93
N ARG A 129 -11.64 12.82 13.76
CA ARG A 129 -10.74 12.87 12.61
C ARG A 129 -11.39 13.46 11.35
N GLY A 130 -12.64 13.93 11.46
CA GLY A 130 -13.46 14.41 10.34
C GLY A 130 -12.97 15.72 9.75
N THR A 131 -12.58 16.67 10.60
CA THR A 131 -12.00 17.94 10.17
C THR A 131 -11.38 18.65 11.38
N ASP A 132 -10.11 19.04 11.26
CA ASP A 132 -9.72 20.36 11.77
C ASP A 132 -9.57 21.23 10.51
N LEU A 133 -10.68 21.86 10.12
CA LEU A 133 -10.68 23.11 9.36
C LEU A 133 -11.12 24.16 10.37
N ASN A 134 -10.28 24.38 11.37
CA ASN A 134 -10.31 25.60 12.15
C ASN A 134 -9.00 26.34 11.86
N LEU A 135 -8.93 27.00 10.69
CA LEU A 135 -8.10 28.17 10.36
C LEU A 135 -8.43 28.65 8.94
#